data_AF-A0A6N8F9A4-F1
#
_entry.id   AF-A0A6N8F9A4-F1
#
_cell.length_a   1.000
_cell.length_b   1.000
_cell.length_c   1.000
_cell.angle_alpha   90.00
_cell.angle_beta   90.00
_cell.angle_gamma   90.00
#
_symmetry.space_group_name_H-M   'P 1'
#
loop_
_entity.id
_entity.type
_entity.pdbx_description
1 polymer ?
#
loop_
_entity_poly.entity_id
_entity_poly.type
_entity_poly.pdbx_seq_one_letter_code
_entity_poly.pdbx_strand_id
1 'polypeptide(L)'
;MSELEIGALIVLLTAILPCLICGYLIVFHGRRSLISGWDDSKFSNPESASKLIGISLIIMALLLGLTMLLWSAQIINEIMLIYGIIPISLVPILSLVYVKIKFSVK
;
A
#
# COMPACT_ATOMS: atom_id res chain seq x y z
N MET A 1 18.05 21.49 1.18
CA MET A 1 17.05 20.67 0.47
C MET A 1 16.02 21.60 -0.12
N SER A 2 15.58 21.34 -1.35
CA SER A 2 14.45 22.05 -1.98
C SER A 2 13.12 21.62 -1.36
N GLU A 3 12.06 22.40 -1.57
CA GLU A 3 10.71 22.06 -1.11
C GLU A 3 10.23 20.70 -1.66
N LEU A 4 10.59 20.39 -2.92
CA LEU A 4 10.28 19.12 -3.56
C LEU A 4 10.98 17.94 -2.85
N GLU A 5 12.25 18.09 -2.49
CA GLU A 5 13.02 17.08 -1.77
C GLU A 5 12.47 16.85 -0.36
N ILE A 6 12.06 17.91 0.33
CA ILE A 6 11.43 17.82 1.65
C ILE A 6 10.09 17.09 1.55
N GLY A 7 9.26 17.45 0.56
CA GLY A 7 7.97 16.79 0.31
C GLY A 7 8.15 15.30 0.02
N ALA A 8 9.08 14.95 -0.88
CA ALA A 8 9.38 13.56 -1.21
C ALA A 8 9.90 12.78 0.02
N LEU A 9 10.74 13.40 0.86
CA LEU A 9 11.24 12.79 2.10
C LEU A 9 10.11 12.51 3.09
N ILE A 10 9.18 13.46 3.27
CA ILE A 10 8.02 13.27 4.15
C ILE A 10 7.19 12.08 3.68
N VAL A 11 6.87 12.00 2.39
CA VAL A 11 6.08 10.89 1.83
C VAL A 11 6.83 9.56 1.95
N LEU A 12 8.15 9.58 1.74
CA LEU A 12 9.00 8.40 1.91
C LEU A 12 8.90 7.84 3.34
N LEU A 13 9.07 8.69 4.34
CA LEU A 13 9.11 8.29 5.75
C LEU A 13 7.73 7.97 6.32
N THR A 14 6.68 8.69 5.89
CA THR A 14 5.35 8.58 6.50
C THR A 14 4.40 7.63 5.78
N ALA A 15 4.60 7.39 4.47
CA ALA A 15 3.73 6.53 3.68
C ALA A 15 4.48 5.34 3.08
N ILE A 16 5.51 5.61 2.26
CA ILE A 16 6.16 4.56 1.45
C ILE A 16 6.81 3.51 2.35
N LEU A 17 7.70 3.92 3.27
CA LEU A 17 8.41 2.99 4.15
C LEU A 17 7.48 2.20 5.07
N PRO A 18 6.55 2.83 5.84
CA PRO A 18 5.62 2.07 6.67
C PRO A 18 4.79 1.06 5.87
N CYS A 19 4.27 1.44 4.69
CA CYS A 19 3.49 0.53 3.85
C CYS A 19 4.34 -0.62 3.29
N LEU A 20 5.57 -0.36 2.86
CA LEU A 20 6.51 -1.39 2.42
C LEU A 20 6.84 -2.37 3.55
N ILE A 21 7.18 -1.86 4.74
CA ILE A 21 7.55 -2.68 5.90
C ILE A 21 6.35 -3.54 6.33
N CYS A 22 5.17 -2.94 6.51
CA CYS A 22 3.97 -3.67 6.88
C CYS A 22 3.60 -4.72 5.82
N GLY A 23 3.62 -4.34 4.54
CA GLY A 23 3.35 -5.27 3.44
C GLY A 23 4.33 -6.44 3.43
N TYR A 24 5.63 -6.18 3.58
CA TYR A 24 6.67 -7.20 3.67
C TYR A 24 6.47 -8.16 4.86
N LEU A 25 6.18 -7.62 6.04
CA LEU A 25 5.92 -8.41 7.24
C LEU A 25 4.66 -9.27 7.11
N ILE A 26 3.62 -8.77 6.43
CA ILE A 26 2.40 -9.54 6.17
C ILE A 26 2.70 -10.69 5.19
N VAL A 27 3.35 -10.40 4.06
CA VAL A 27 3.55 -11.37 2.97
C VAL A 27 4.55 -12.45 3.34
N PHE A 28 5.72 -12.06 3.87
CA PHE A 28 6.85 -12.96 4.05
C PHE A 28 6.99 -13.47 5.47
N HIS A 29 6.52 -12.72 6.47
CA HIS A 29 6.59 -13.11 7.90
C HIS A 29 5.23 -13.51 8.48
N GLY A 30 4.16 -13.49 7.68
CA GLY A 30 2.82 -13.89 8.13
C GLY A 30 2.28 -13.04 9.29
N ARG A 31 2.74 -11.79 9.45
CA ARG A 31 2.29 -10.87 10.52
C ARG A 31 0.89 -10.31 10.25
N ARG A 32 -0.11 -11.18 10.15
CA ARG A 32 -1.51 -10.83 9.79
C ARG A 32 -2.17 -9.90 10.80
N SER A 33 -1.71 -9.89 12.05
CA SER A 33 -2.17 -8.99 13.12
C SER A 33 -1.91 -7.50 12.82
N LEU A 34 -1.06 -7.17 11.84
CA LEU A 34 -0.89 -5.81 11.35
C LEU A 34 -2.11 -5.32 10.55
N ILE A 35 -2.95 -6.23 10.07
CA ILE A 35 -4.22 -5.89 9.42
C ILE A 35 -5.25 -5.66 10.52
N SER A 36 -5.76 -4.43 10.62
CA SER A 36 -6.73 -4.06 11.65
C SER A 36 -7.98 -4.94 11.59
N GLY A 37 -8.38 -5.47 12.76
CA GLY A 37 -9.56 -6.33 12.89
C GLY A 37 -9.42 -7.71 12.25
N TRP A 38 -8.19 -8.14 11.93
CA TRP A 38 -7.94 -9.46 11.35
C TRP A 38 -8.27 -10.59 12.33
N ASP A 39 -8.96 -11.60 11.79
CA ASP A 39 -9.34 -12.81 12.51
C ASP A 39 -9.34 -13.96 11.50
N ASP A 40 -8.48 -14.95 11.73
CA ASP A 40 -8.32 -16.10 10.84
C ASP A 40 -9.64 -16.88 10.70
N SER A 41 -10.53 -16.87 11.69
CA SER A 41 -11.82 -17.58 11.65
C SER A 41 -12.80 -17.04 10.62
N LYS A 42 -12.63 -15.79 10.19
CA LYS A 42 -13.50 -15.13 9.20
C LYS A 42 -13.15 -15.49 7.76
N PHE A 43 -12.02 -16.16 7.53
CA PHE A 43 -11.50 -16.42 6.19
C PHE A 43 -11.28 -17.91 5.94
N SER A 44 -11.74 -18.39 4.79
CA SER A 44 -11.58 -19.79 4.36
C SER A 44 -10.12 -20.16 4.08
N ASN A 45 -9.31 -19.18 3.67
CA ASN A 45 -7.87 -19.31 3.51
C ASN A 45 -7.18 -18.02 3.97
N PRO A 46 -6.90 -17.88 5.29
CA PRO A 46 -6.39 -16.65 5.88
C PRO A 46 -4.98 -16.30 5.38
N GLU A 47 -4.17 -17.30 5.01
CA GLU A 47 -2.83 -17.08 4.48
C GLU A 47 -2.87 -16.39 3.12
N SER A 48 -3.65 -16.91 2.18
CA SER A 48 -3.76 -16.33 0.84
C SER A 48 -4.45 -14.96 0.88
N ALA A 49 -5.48 -14.82 1.72
CA ALA A 49 -6.21 -13.60 1.95
C ALA A 49 -5.30 -12.47 2.48
N SER A 50 -4.52 -12.74 3.52
CA SER A 50 -3.59 -11.76 4.10
C SER A 50 -2.44 -11.42 3.14
N LYS A 51 -1.88 -12.40 2.43
CA LYS A 51 -0.84 -12.17 1.41
C LYS A 51 -1.31 -11.20 0.32
N LEU A 52 -2.55 -11.31 -0.14
CA LEU A 52 -3.10 -10.41 -1.16
C LEU A 52 -3.18 -8.95 -0.66
N ILE A 53 -3.57 -8.75 0.60
CA ILE A 53 -3.58 -7.42 1.23
C ILE A 53 -2.14 -6.89 1.38
N GLY A 54 -1.22 -7.72 1.88
CA GLY A 54 0.19 -7.34 2.01
C GLY A 54 0.85 -6.97 0.67
N ILE A 55 0.61 -7.75 -0.40
CA ILE A 55 1.11 -7.44 -1.75
C ILE A 55 0.54 -6.12 -2.25
N SER A 56 -0.75 -5.84 -2.01
CA SER A 56 -1.36 -4.59 -2.43
C SER A 56 -0.74 -3.37 -1.74
N LEU A 57 -0.32 -3.49 -0.48
CA LEU A 57 0.44 -2.44 0.23
C LEU A 57 1.83 -2.23 -0.37
N ILE A 58 2.53 -3.30 -0.75
CA ILE A 58 3.84 -3.22 -1.42
C ILE A 58 3.69 -2.52 -2.78
N ILE A 59 2.72 -2.95 -3.59
CA ILE A 59 2.45 -2.34 -4.90
C ILE A 59 2.12 -0.85 -4.75
N MET A 60 1.26 -0.49 -3.81
CA MET A 60 0.93 0.91 -3.53
C MET A 60 2.19 1.72 -3.16
N ALA A 61 3.03 1.21 -2.26
CA ALA A 61 4.24 1.89 -1.83
C ALA A 61 5.25 2.07 -2.98
N LEU A 62 5.41 1.06 -3.84
CA LEU A 62 6.27 1.14 -5.03
C LEU A 62 5.76 2.17 -6.04
N LEU A 63 4.44 2.19 -6.29
CA LEU A 63 3.82 3.17 -7.18
C LEU A 63 3.96 4.58 -6.63
N LEU A 64 3.69 4.80 -5.33
CA LEU A 64 3.91 6.09 -4.68
C LEU A 64 5.37 6.54 -4.77
N GLY A 65 6.32 5.63 -4.53
CA GLY A 65 7.75 5.92 -4.67
C GLY A 65 8.12 6.35 -6.09
N LEU A 66 7.62 5.64 -7.10
CA LEU A 66 7.82 6.01 -8.50
C LEU A 66 7.23 7.39 -8.82
N THR A 67 5.99 7.67 -8.38
CA THR A 67 5.36 8.97 -8.63
C THR A 67 6.12 10.11 -7.94
N MET A 68 6.59 9.91 -6.71
CA MET A 68 7.40 10.91 -5.99
C MET A 68 8.76 11.15 -6.67
N LEU A 69 9.40 10.10 -7.18
CA LEU A 69 10.63 10.24 -7.95
C LEU A 69 10.41 11.06 -9.23
N LEU A 70 9.36 10.74 -10.00
CA LEU A 70 9.01 11.49 -11.22
C LEU A 70 8.70 12.96 -10.93
N TRP A 71 8.02 13.25 -9.82
CA TRP A 71 7.71 14.62 -9.40
C TRP A 71 8.97 15.37 -8.93
N SER A 72 9.83 14.73 -8.13
CA SER A 72 11.10 15.33 -7.68
C SER A 72 12.06 15.62 -8.83
N ALA A 73 12.04 14.79 -9.88
CA ALA A 73 12.78 14.99 -11.12
C ALA A 73 12.11 16.02 -12.06
N GLN A 74 11.01 16.65 -11.64
CA GLN A 74 10.23 17.63 -12.41
C GLN A 74 9.71 17.09 -13.76
N ILE A 75 9.56 15.76 -13.89
CA ILE A 75 9.02 15.09 -15.09
C ILE A 75 7.50 15.26 -15.13
N ILE A 76 6.85 15.28 -13.96
CA ILE A 76 5.41 15.50 -13.81
C ILE A 76 5.14 16.72 -12.93
N ASN A 77 4.04 17.42 -13.20
CA ASN A 77 3.60 18.57 -12.40
C ASN A 77 2.70 18.14 -11.23
N GLU A 78 2.33 19.09 -10.37
CA GLU A 78 1.51 18.85 -9.18
C GLU A 78 0.12 18.28 -9.51
N ILE A 79 -0.49 18.71 -10.61
CA ILE A 79 -1.80 18.22 -11.04
C ILE A 79 -1.72 16.73 -11.38
N MET A 80 -0.70 16.33 -12.15
CA MET A 80 -0.45 14.93 -12.48
C MET A 80 -0.12 14.09 -11.24
N LEU A 81 0.62 14.66 -10.28
CA LEU A 81 0.90 14.02 -8.99
C LEU A 81 -0.40 13.66 -8.26
N ILE A 82 -1.33 14.62 -8.12
CA ILE A 82 -2.61 14.42 -7.44
C ILE A 82 -3.44 13.33 -8.14
N TYR A 83 -3.57 13.40 -9.46
CA TYR A 83 -4.30 12.39 -10.24
C TYR A 83 -3.64 11.01 -10.21
N GLY A 84 -2.33 10.93 -9.97
CA GLY A 84 -1.62 9.66 -9.76
C GLY A 84 -1.85 9.07 -8.37
N ILE A 85 -1.73 9.87 -7.31
CA ILE A 85 -1.81 9.38 -5.92
C ILE A 85 -3.20 8.82 -5.60
N ILE A 86 -4.28 9.47 -6.07
CA ILE A 86 -5.66 9.05 -5.80
C ILE A 86 -5.90 7.57 -6.17
N PRO A 87 -5.72 7.13 -7.43
CA PRO A 87 -5.94 5.73 -7.79
C PRO A 87 -4.94 4.78 -7.12
N ILE A 88 -3.68 5.20 -6.90
CA ILE A 88 -2.69 4.39 -6.19
C ILE A 88 -3.16 4.07 -4.77
N SER A 89 -3.73 5.05 -4.06
CA SER A 89 -4.23 4.87 -2.69
C SER A 89 -5.43 3.92 -2.58
N LEU A 90 -6.16 3.69 -3.68
CA LEU A 90 -7.31 2.79 -3.72
C LEU A 90 -6.91 1.31 -3.84
N VAL A 91 -5.68 1.01 -4.26
CA VAL A 91 -5.16 -0.36 -4.44
C VAL A 91 -5.37 -1.26 -3.21
N PRO A 92 -4.96 -0.88 -1.98
CA PRO A 92 -5.20 -1.70 -0.80
C PRO A 92 -6.68 -1.80 -0.42
N ILE A 93 -7.48 -0.77 -0.70
CA ILE A 93 -8.93 -0.78 -0.42
C ILE A 93 -9.62 -1.81 -1.31
N LEU A 94 -9.32 -1.79 -2.61
CA LEU A 94 -9.85 -2.77 -3.57
C LEU A 94 -9.43 -4.20 -3.22
N SER A 95 -8.17 -4.39 -2.80
CA SER A 95 -7.67 -5.68 -2.34
C SER A 95 -8.43 -6.18 -1.09
N LEU A 96 -8.66 -5.30 -0.12
CA LEU A 96 -9.42 -5.65 1.09
C LEU A 96 -10.87 -6.03 0.78
N VAL A 97 -11.55 -5.29 -0.09
CA VAL A 97 -12.92 -5.60 -0.54
C VAL A 97 -12.95 -6.94 -1.27
N TYR A 98 -12.03 -7.15 -2.21
CA TYR A 98 -11.93 -8.42 -2.94
C TYR A 98 -11.70 -9.61 -2.02
N VAL A 99 -10.81 -9.46 -1.02
CA VAL A 99 -10.52 -10.52 -0.05
C VAL A 99 -11.76 -10.87 0.77
N LYS A 100 -12.50 -9.87 1.25
CA LYS A 100 -13.75 -10.11 1.98
C LYS A 100 -14.79 -10.84 1.12
N ILE A 101 -14.93 -10.50 -0.15
CA ILE A 101 -15.91 -11.15 -1.03
C ILE A 101 -15.49 -12.60 -1.34
N LYS A 102 -14.21 -12.82 -1.67
CA LYS A 102 -13.72 -14.11 -2.17
C LYS A 102 -13.42 -15.13 -1.06
N PHE A 103 -12.89 -14.67 0.06
CA PHE A 103 -12.38 -15.54 1.12
C PHE A 103 -13.26 -15.58 2.37
N SER A 104 -14.35 -14.81 2.47
CA SER A 104 -15.24 -14.90 3.64
C SER A 104 -15.78 -16.32 3.80
N VAL A 105 -15.71 -16.84 5.03
CA VAL A 105 -16.49 -18.01 5.42
C VAL A 105 -17.96 -17.60 5.46
N LYS A 106 -18.84 -18.44 4.92
CA LYS A 106 -20.30 -18.26 4.99
C LYS A 106 -20.84 -18.81 6.29
#